data_AF-A0A6V7E2R1-F1
#
_entry.id   AF-A0A6V7E2R1-F1
#
_cell.length_a   1.000
_cell.length_b   1.000
_cell.length_c   1.000
_cell.angle_alpha   90.00
_cell.angle_beta   90.00
_cell.angle_gamma   90.00
#
_symmetry.space_group_name_H-M   'P 1'
#
loop_
_entity.id
_entity.type
_entity.pdbx_description
1 polymer ?
#
loop_
_entity_poly.entity_id
_entity_poly.type
_entity_poly.pdbx_seq_one_letter_code
_entity_poly.pdbx_strand_id
1 'polypeptide(L)' 'MLAVTYQADGTRTVSLDTQQRWALTEASSRGHLAEGDVIVLRKAAMGSYMLVTAAGVALRARRID' A
#
# COMPACT_ATOMS: atom_id res chain seq x y z
N MET A 1 -0.45 3.64 -12.37
CA MET A 1 -0.48 4.88 -11.57
C MET A 1 -1.00 4.55 -10.18
N LEU A 2 -0.28 5.00 -9.15
CA LEU A 2 -0.61 4.82 -7.74
C LEU A 2 -1.34 6.05 -7.23
N ALA A 3 -2.47 5.91 -6.55
CA ALA A 3 -3.11 6.99 -5.79
C ALA A 3 -3.18 6.62 -4.31
N VAL A 4 -2.92 7.60 -3.44
CA VAL A 4 -2.87 7.39 -1.98
C VAL A 4 -3.91 8.28 -1.31
N THR A 5 -4.76 7.68 -0.47
CA THR A 5 -5.76 8.40 0.32
C THR A 5 -5.47 8.21 1.79
N TYR A 6 -5.41 9.33 2.52
CA TYR A 6 -5.27 9.35 3.96
C TYR A 6 -6.66 9.43 4.59
N GLN A 7 -6.95 8.50 5.49
CA GLN A 7 -8.20 8.43 6.23
C GLN A 7 -8.06 9.19 7.55
N ALA A 8 -9.19 9.63 8.11
CA ALA A 8 -9.22 10.37 9.38
C ALA A 8 -8.75 9.53 10.58
N ASP A 9 -8.82 8.19 10.48
CA ASP A 9 -8.33 7.24 11.48
C ASP A 9 -6.82 6.98 11.39
N GLY A 10 -6.11 7.70 10.50
CA GLY A 10 -4.68 7.54 10.27
C GLY A 10 -4.31 6.36 9.36
N THR A 11 -5.30 5.60 8.87
CA THR A 11 -5.06 4.56 7.87
C THR A 11 -4.83 5.17 6.49
N ARG A 12 -4.17 4.39 5.63
CA ARG A 12 -3.84 4.79 4.26
C ARG A 12 -4.39 3.74 3.31
N THR A 13 -5.12 4.21 2.32
CA THR A 13 -5.59 3.35 1.23
C THR A 13 -4.81 3.69 -0.03
N VAL A 14 -4.45 2.65 -0.77
CA VAL A 14 -3.69 2.72 -2.01
C VAL A 14 -4.57 2.18 -3.13
N SER A 15 -4.73 2.94 -4.19
CA SER A 15 -5.41 2.51 -5.42
C SER A 15 -4.40 2.37 -6.53
N LEU A 16 -4.46 1.23 -7.23
CA LEU A 16 -3.63 0.95 -8.40
C LEU A 16 -4.43 1.20 -9.68
N ASP A 17 -3.72 1.42 -10.78
CA ASP A 17 -4.29 1.53 -12.13
C ASP A 17 -5.13 0.31 -12.55
N THR A 18 -4.78 -0.86 -12.03
CA THR A 18 -5.56 -2.10 -12.13
C THR A 18 -6.90 -2.07 -11.40
N GLN A 19 -7.32 -0.89 -10.91
CA GLN A 19 -8.49 -0.65 -10.05
C GLN A 19 -8.46 -1.37 -8.69
N GLN A 20 -7.37 -2.06 -8.36
CA GLN A 20 -7.21 -2.75 -7.10
C GLN A 20 -6.96 -1.76 -5.96
N ARG A 21 -7.64 -1.98 -4.84
CA ARG A 21 -7.56 -1.18 -3.63
C ARG A 21 -7.00 -1.97 -2.46
N TRP A 22 -6.08 -1.32 -1.78
CA TRP A 22 -5.26 -1.90 -0.73
C TRP A 22 -5.25 -1.02 0.50
N ALA A 23 -5.60 -1.58 1.66
CA ALA A 23 -5.44 -0.90 2.94
C ALA A 23 -4.05 -1.21 3.51
N LEU A 24 -3.26 -0.18 3.83
CA LEU A 24 -2.03 -0.35 4.59
C LEU A 24 -2.39 -0.61 6.06
N THR A 25 -1.96 -1.77 6.58
CA THR A 25 -2.30 -2.20 7.93
C THR A 25 -1.29 -1.77 8.98
N GLU A 26 -0.19 -1.12 8.56
CA GLU A 26 0.84 -0.62 9.47
C GLU A 26 0.62 0.87 9.73
N ALA A 27 0.44 1.22 11.00
CA ALA A 27 0.31 2.60 11.49
C ALA A 27 1.64 3.39 11.45
N SER A 28 2.70 2.83 10.85
CA SER A 28 4.03 3.45 10.87
C SER A 28 4.21 4.45 9.74
N SER A 29 4.81 5.61 10.02
CA SER A 29 5.22 6.61 9.02
C SER A 29 6.38 6.13 8.12
N ARG A 30 6.79 4.86 8.20
CA ARG A 30 7.85 4.30 7.36
C ARG A 30 7.33 4.14 5.93
N GLY A 31 8.18 4.46 4.96
CA GLY A 31 7.87 4.38 3.54
C GLY A 31 6.92 5.50 3.11
N HIS A 32 7.49 6.56 2.54
CA HIS A 32 6.68 7.54 1.82
C HIS A 32 6.09 6.84 0.59
N LEU A 33 4.78 6.92 0.44
CA LEU A 33 4.05 6.53 -0.76
C LEU A 33 3.41 7.80 -1.28
N ALA A 34 3.86 8.26 -2.43
CA ALA A 34 3.31 9.39 -3.15
C ALA A 34 2.49 8.93 -4.35
N GLU A 35 1.59 9.79 -4.81
CA GLU A 35 0.91 9.56 -6.08
C GLU A 35 1.95 9.43 -7.21
N GLY A 36 1.75 8.43 -8.08
CA GLY A 36 2.66 8.14 -9.18
C GLY A 36 3.85 7.23 -8.83
N ASP A 37 4.06 6.88 -7.55
CA ASP A 37 5.11 5.93 -7.18
C ASP A 37 4.92 4.56 -7.83
N VAL A 38 6.04 3.93 -8.18
CA VAL A 38 6.07 2.55 -8.64
C VAL A 38 6.25 1.63 -7.43
N ILE A 39 5.36 0.65 -7.32
CA ILE A 39 5.39 -0.37 -6.27
C ILE A 39 5.40 -1.77 -6.85
N VAL A 40 5.96 -2.71 -6.11
CA VAL A 40 5.86 -4.14 -6.38
C VAL A 40 4.97 -4.78 -5.33
N LEU A 41 3.91 -5.46 -5.78
CA LEU A 41 3.06 -6.26 -4.90
C LEU A 41 3.68 -7.64 -4.69
N ARG A 42 3.86 -8.05 -3.44
CA ARG A 42 4.35 -9.39 -3.06
C ARG A 42 3.34 -10.09 -2.16
N LYS A 43 3.08 -11.37 -2.40
CA LYS A 43 2.25 -12.19 -1.52
C LYS A 43 3.02 -12.51 -0.24
N ALA A 44 2.36 -12.39 0.91
CA ALA A 44 2.88 -12.76 2.21
C ALA A 44 2.03 -13.86 2.86
N ALA A 45 2.36 -14.23 4.10
CA ALA A 45 1.63 -15.26 4.83
C ALA A 45 0.17 -14.85 5.10
N MET A 46 -0.71 -15.85 5.26
CA MET A 46 -2.10 -15.67 5.71
C MET A 46 -2.95 -14.68 4.88
N GLY A 47 -2.75 -14.66 3.56
CA GLY A 47 -3.54 -13.78 2.67
C GLY A 47 -3.21 -12.29 2.78
N SER A 48 -2.13 -11.95 3.49
CA SER A 48 -1.56 -10.60 3.46
C SER A 48 -0.67 -10.39 2.24
N TYR A 49 -0.45 -9.12 1.91
CA TYR A 49 0.42 -8.69 0.83
C TYR A 49 1.40 -7.63 1.34
N MET A 50 2.52 -7.48 0.65
CA MET A 50 3.46 -6.39 0.87
C MET A 50 3.47 -5.49 -0.37
N LEU A 51 3.30 -4.20 -0.16
CA LEU A 51 3.61 -3.17 -1.15
C LEU A 51 5.06 -2.74 -0.94
N VAL A 52 5.92 -3.04 -1.91
CA VAL A 52 7.34 -2.70 -1.83
C VAL A 52 7.60 -1.49 -2.71
N THR A 53 8.04 -0.39 -2.09
CA THR A 53 8.44 0.84 -2.79
C THR A 53 9.72 0.65 -3.59
N ALA A 54 10.00 1.56 -4.54
CA ALA A 54 11.27 1.57 -5.27
C ALA A 54 12.50 1.68 -4.35
N ALA A 55 12.36 2.32 -3.18
CA ALA A 55 13.40 2.41 -2.15
C ALA A 55 13.58 1.11 -1.33
N GLY A 56 12.82 0.05 -1.64
CA GLY A 56 12.89 -1.25 -0.96
C GLY A 56 12.12 -1.31 0.36
N VAL A 57 11.40 -0.25 0.76
CA VAL A 57 10.55 -0.28 1.96
C VAL A 57 9.33 -1.15 1.67
N ALA A 58 9.13 -2.19 2.48
CA ALA A 58 8.00 -3.09 2.38
C ALA A 58 6.93 -2.72 3.41
N LEU A 59 5.71 -2.48 2.94
CA LEU A 59 4.56 -2.07 3.74
C LEU A 59 3.49 -3.14 3.68
N ARG A 60 3.01 -3.60 4.84
CA ARG A 60 1.96 -4.62 4.89
C ARG A 60 0.62 -4.04 4.45
N ALA A 61 -0.04 -4.77 3.56
CA ALA A 61 -1.27 -4.39 2.92
C ALA A 61 -2.28 -5.54 2.92
N ARG A 62 -3.56 -5.17 2.94
CA ARG A 62 -4.70 -6.07 2.76
C ARG A 62 -5.54 -5.58 1.59
N ARG A 63 -5.97 -6.51 0.72
CA ARG A 63 -6.92 -6.20 -0.36
C ARG A 63 -8.30 -5.92 0.23
N ILE A 64 -8.96 -4.87 -0.24
CA ILE A 64 -10.29 -4.44 0.24
C ILE A 64 -11.34 -4.37 -0.88
N ASP A 65 -11.05 -4.99 -2.03
CA ASP A 65 -11.96 -5.21 -3.15
C ASP A 65 -11.88 -6.63 -3.73
#